data_AF-A0A5C2SU27-F1
#
_entry.id   AF-A0A5C2SU27-F1
#
_cell.length_a   1.000
_cell.length_b   1.000
_cell.length_c   1.000
_cell.angle_alpha   90.00
_cell.angle_beta   90.00
_cell.angle_gamma   90.00
#
_symmetry.space_group_name_H-M   'P 1'
#
loop_
_entity.id
_entity.type
_entity.pdbx_description
1 polymer ?
#
loop_
_entity_poly.entity_id
_entity_poly.type
_entity_poly.pdbx_seq_one_letter_code
_entity_poly.pdbx_strand_id
1 'polypeptide(L)'
;MGVSQSSPSDPGASESETSIDPAEPIRQVRAILLHLGLPAELVLDIMELAEYYAIVKAERTDGVTLRADQHTHMDHCSALLYLVTPPLPDCKEGESAKKVVWVIEGHDQGWGGQHPGTFHGAYSWYEACIFRSRPGETDSDSAADAEFLDTHNLYRKPEDVREEIHWDLVPNGDSFVWRVQGNRVAAREFEQHVIEWRAGEQMDAAEAEEHGHGTGVGFVEALRPGDRVGLWMRAMYGGWRNTIAGATVFLMYDVR
;
A
#
# COMPACT_ATOMS: atom_id res chain seq x y z
N MET A 1 23.98 -28.72 54.67
CA MET A 1 23.56 -27.45 54.03
C MET A 1 23.16 -27.81 52.62
N GLY A 2 21.85 -27.74 52.32
CA GLY A 2 21.30 -28.16 51.04
C GLY A 2 21.67 -27.21 49.92
N VAL A 3 22.05 -27.75 48.78
CA VAL A 3 22.21 -27.00 47.54
C VAL A 3 21.12 -27.51 46.60
N SER A 4 20.04 -26.73 46.50
CA SER A 4 18.99 -26.92 45.51
C SER A 4 19.57 -26.69 44.12
N GLN A 5 19.55 -27.72 43.27
CA GLN A 5 19.75 -27.56 41.83
C GLN A 5 18.37 -27.45 41.18
N SER A 6 18.05 -26.24 40.74
CA SER A 6 16.92 -25.92 39.88
C SER A 6 17.25 -26.34 38.45
N SER A 7 16.48 -27.27 37.89
CA SER A 7 16.47 -27.60 36.47
C SER A 7 15.99 -26.38 35.66
N PRO A 8 16.63 -26.02 34.52
CA PRO A 8 16.03 -25.10 33.58
C PRO A 8 15.01 -25.84 32.71
N SER A 9 13.82 -25.26 32.71
CA SER A 9 12.63 -25.64 31.97
C SER A 9 12.82 -25.58 30.45
N ASP A 10 12.03 -26.39 29.75
CA ASP A 10 11.81 -26.40 28.30
C ASP A 10 11.84 -25.00 27.64
N PRO A 11 12.59 -24.81 26.54
CA PRO A 11 12.28 -23.74 25.61
C PRO A 11 11.07 -24.17 24.77
N GLY A 12 10.05 -23.32 24.82
CA GLY A 12 8.74 -23.54 24.25
C GLY A 12 8.77 -23.98 22.79
N ALA A 13 7.84 -24.89 22.50
CA ALA A 13 7.35 -25.12 21.15
C ALA A 13 7.06 -23.75 20.51
N SER A 14 7.80 -23.43 19.46
CA SER A 14 7.42 -22.38 18.53
C SER A 14 6.06 -22.78 17.96
N GLU A 15 5.00 -22.17 18.48
CA GLU A 15 3.74 -22.09 17.75
C GLU A 15 4.08 -21.44 16.42
N SER A 16 4.18 -22.26 15.38
CA SER A 16 4.17 -21.77 14.02
C SER A 16 2.92 -20.90 13.91
N GLU A 17 3.09 -19.60 13.73
CA GLU A 17 2.03 -18.71 13.30
C GLU A 17 1.46 -19.34 12.03
N THR A 18 0.39 -20.11 12.16
CA THR A 18 -0.39 -20.59 11.05
C THR A 18 -0.82 -19.33 10.32
N SER A 19 -0.17 -19.04 9.19
CA SER A 19 -0.59 -18.02 8.25
C SER A 19 -2.07 -18.27 7.97
N ILE A 20 -2.93 -17.49 8.61
CA ILE A 20 -4.37 -17.57 8.43
C ILE A 20 -4.60 -16.99 7.04
N ASP A 21 -4.93 -17.86 6.09
CA ASP A 21 -5.30 -17.44 4.74
C ASP A 21 -6.43 -16.39 4.85
N PRO A 22 -6.22 -15.13 4.42
CA PRO A 22 -7.22 -14.08 4.54
C PRO A 22 -8.50 -14.39 3.76
N ALA A 23 -8.46 -15.35 2.84
CA ALA A 23 -9.62 -15.85 2.10
C ALA A 23 -10.45 -16.90 2.87
N GLU A 24 -9.91 -17.52 3.92
CA GLU A 24 -10.56 -18.65 4.60
C GLU A 24 -11.92 -18.29 5.24
N PRO A 25 -12.09 -17.16 5.96
CA PRO A 25 -13.40 -16.76 6.47
C PRO A 25 -14.46 -16.60 5.38
N ILE A 26 -14.04 -16.17 4.19
CA ILE A 26 -14.94 -15.93 3.05
C ILE A 26 -15.37 -17.23 2.41
N ARG A 27 -14.44 -18.19 2.29
CA ARG A 27 -14.79 -19.57 1.88
C ARG A 27 -15.76 -20.21 2.87
N GLN A 28 -15.60 -19.98 4.17
CA GLN A 28 -16.53 -20.47 5.18
C GLN A 28 -17.92 -19.85 5.08
N VAL A 29 -18.01 -18.52 4.96
CA VAL A 29 -19.31 -17.83 4.76
C VAL A 29 -20.00 -18.34 3.50
N ARG A 30 -19.28 -18.47 2.39
CA ARG A 30 -19.80 -19.05 1.16
C ARG A 30 -20.30 -20.48 1.35
N ALA A 31 -19.53 -21.33 2.02
CA ALA A 31 -19.91 -22.71 2.30
C ALA A 31 -21.17 -22.81 3.18
N ILE A 32 -21.32 -21.89 4.14
CA ILE A 32 -22.53 -21.77 4.98
C ILE A 32 -23.73 -21.37 4.12
N LEU A 33 -23.61 -20.32 3.30
CA LEU A 33 -24.70 -19.84 2.45
C LEU A 33 -25.17 -20.91 1.44
N LEU A 34 -24.22 -21.67 0.87
CA LEU A 34 -24.51 -22.82 0.01
C LEU A 34 -25.22 -23.95 0.79
N HIS A 35 -24.78 -24.23 2.03
CA HIS A 35 -25.44 -25.23 2.90
C HIS A 35 -26.86 -24.85 3.29
N LEU A 36 -27.19 -23.55 3.30
CA LEU A 36 -28.56 -23.07 3.51
C LEU A 36 -29.46 -23.26 2.29
N GLY A 37 -28.94 -23.84 1.20
CA GLY A 37 -29.71 -24.17 0.00
C GLY A 37 -29.83 -23.02 -1.00
N LEU A 38 -29.04 -21.95 -0.84
CA LEU A 38 -28.99 -20.87 -1.82
C LEU A 38 -28.25 -21.33 -3.09
N PRO A 39 -28.79 -21.05 -4.29
CA PRO A 39 -28.05 -21.20 -5.54
C PRO A 39 -26.74 -20.42 -5.50
N ALA A 40 -25.69 -20.97 -6.12
CA ALA A 40 -24.36 -20.35 -6.11
C ALA A 40 -24.35 -18.91 -6.64
N GLU A 41 -25.17 -18.60 -7.65
CA GLU A 41 -25.34 -17.25 -8.19
C GLU A 41 -25.83 -16.26 -7.12
N LEU A 42 -26.86 -16.64 -6.35
CA LEU A 42 -27.36 -15.78 -5.27
C LEU A 42 -26.36 -15.62 -4.13
N VAL A 43 -25.57 -16.65 -3.85
CA VAL A 43 -24.50 -16.56 -2.85
C VAL A 43 -23.46 -15.51 -3.28
N LEU A 44 -23.04 -15.55 -4.55
CA LEU A 44 -22.10 -14.56 -5.10
C LEU A 44 -22.70 -13.15 -5.08
N ASP A 45 -23.96 -12.99 -5.47
CA ASP A 45 -24.65 -11.69 -5.42
C ASP A 45 -24.74 -11.15 -3.99
N ILE A 46 -25.07 -11.99 -3.00
CA ILE A 46 -25.12 -11.59 -1.58
C ILE A 46 -23.75 -11.13 -1.10
N MET A 47 -22.70 -11.88 -1.43
CA MET A 47 -21.34 -11.55 -1.01
C MET A 47 -20.83 -10.26 -1.65
N GLU A 48 -21.10 -10.07 -2.94
CA GLU A 48 -20.77 -8.83 -3.67
C GLU A 48 -21.53 -7.63 -3.08
N LEU A 49 -22.85 -7.75 -2.86
CA LEU A 49 -23.67 -6.70 -2.25
C LEU A 49 -23.25 -6.35 -0.81
N ALA A 50 -22.73 -7.34 -0.08
CA ALA A 50 -22.21 -7.14 1.27
C ALA A 50 -20.76 -6.60 1.27
N GLU A 51 -20.14 -6.40 0.09
CA GLU A 51 -18.71 -6.13 -0.07
C GLU A 51 -17.82 -7.07 0.76
N TYR A 52 -18.21 -8.35 0.81
CA TYR A 52 -17.55 -9.35 1.64
C TYR A 52 -16.32 -9.93 0.95
N TYR A 53 -15.28 -9.10 0.85
CA TYR A 53 -14.01 -9.41 0.20
C TYR A 53 -12.94 -9.86 1.19
N ALA A 54 -11.95 -10.57 0.67
CA ALA A 54 -10.76 -10.88 1.43
C ALA A 54 -9.84 -9.67 1.43
N ILE A 55 -9.16 -9.43 2.55
CA ILE A 55 -8.44 -8.18 2.78
C ILE A 55 -6.99 -8.49 3.08
N VAL A 56 -6.09 -8.00 2.24
CA VAL A 56 -4.69 -7.81 2.60
C VAL A 56 -4.53 -6.41 3.16
N LYS A 57 -4.06 -6.32 4.40
CA LYS A 57 -3.81 -5.05 5.09
C LYS A 57 -2.31 -4.88 5.29
N ALA A 58 -1.80 -3.69 5.00
CA ALA A 58 -0.50 -3.25 5.49
C ALA A 58 -0.65 -1.87 6.13
N GLU A 59 0.02 -1.66 7.26
CA GLU A 59 -0.07 -0.45 8.06
C GLU A 59 1.30 -0.09 8.60
N ARG A 60 1.58 1.22 8.62
CA ARG A 60 2.77 1.80 9.22
C ARG A 60 2.39 3.10 9.91
N THR A 61 2.90 3.32 11.12
CA THR A 61 2.51 4.43 12.01
C THR A 61 3.71 5.19 12.58
N ASP A 62 4.90 4.95 12.04
CA ASP A 62 6.06 5.76 12.39
C ASP A 62 6.08 7.04 11.55
N GLY A 63 6.18 8.16 12.26
CA GLY A 63 6.12 9.48 11.66
C GLY A 63 7.44 9.83 10.95
N VAL A 64 7.34 10.25 9.69
CA VAL A 64 8.49 10.58 8.84
C VAL A 64 8.29 11.94 8.19
N THR A 65 9.35 12.74 8.14
CA THR A 65 9.39 13.98 7.36
C THR A 65 10.43 13.86 6.25
N LEU A 66 9.97 13.90 5.00
CA LEU A 66 10.80 13.97 3.81
C LEU A 66 11.02 15.43 3.41
N ARG A 67 12.27 15.86 3.26
CA ARG A 67 12.58 17.15 2.62
C ARG A 67 12.88 16.95 1.14
N ALA A 68 12.51 17.91 0.30
CA ALA A 68 12.79 17.85 -1.14
C ALA A 68 14.29 17.75 -1.46
N ASP A 69 15.16 18.29 -0.59
CA ASP A 69 16.61 18.30 -0.72
C ASP A 69 17.32 17.15 0.03
N GLN A 70 16.56 16.18 0.54
CA GLN A 70 17.11 15.13 1.39
C GLN A 70 17.95 14.14 0.59
N HIS A 71 17.52 13.77 -0.63
CA HIS A 71 18.26 12.84 -1.49
C HIS A 71 19.55 13.49 -2.01
N THR A 72 19.46 14.69 -2.58
CA THR A 72 20.64 15.53 -2.84
C THR A 72 20.35 17.00 -2.59
N HIS A 73 21.34 17.75 -2.09
CA HIS A 73 21.20 19.18 -1.86
C HIS A 73 21.01 20.01 -3.15
N MET A 74 21.44 19.49 -4.30
CA MET A 74 21.45 20.23 -5.58
C MET A 74 20.24 19.89 -6.46
N ASP A 75 19.51 18.82 -6.14
CA ASP A 75 18.31 18.39 -6.84
C ASP A 75 17.17 18.24 -5.85
N HIS A 76 16.29 19.24 -5.83
CA HIS A 76 15.15 19.33 -4.94
C HIS A 76 14.00 18.41 -5.40
N CYS A 77 14.28 17.12 -5.50
CA CYS A 77 13.32 16.07 -5.82
C CYS A 77 13.72 14.84 -5.01
N SER A 78 12.93 14.53 -3.99
CA SER A 78 13.15 13.37 -3.14
C SER A 78 11.91 12.46 -3.15
N ALA A 79 12.16 11.17 -3.05
CA ALA A 79 11.18 10.11 -2.95
C ALA A 79 11.57 9.16 -1.81
N LEU A 80 10.60 8.67 -1.07
CA LEU A 80 10.85 7.74 0.02
C LEU A 80 9.76 6.67 0.01
N LEU A 81 10.16 5.41 0.02
CA LEU A 81 9.27 4.26 0.05
C LEU A 81 8.82 4.06 1.50
N TYR A 82 7.56 4.37 1.78
CA TYR A 82 7.05 4.42 3.15
C TYR A 82 6.49 3.08 3.60
N LEU A 83 5.62 2.49 2.78
CA LEU A 83 4.88 1.27 3.09
C LEU A 83 4.93 0.35 1.88
N VAL A 84 5.08 -0.95 2.12
CA VAL A 84 4.91 -1.98 1.12
C VAL A 84 4.08 -3.11 1.70
N THR A 85 3.13 -3.64 0.93
CA THR A 85 2.30 -4.76 1.38
C THR A 85 3.07 -6.08 1.38
N PRO A 86 2.62 -7.08 2.16
CA PRO A 86 2.95 -8.47 1.85
C PRO A 86 2.51 -8.80 0.41
N PRO A 87 3.05 -9.88 -0.18
CA PRO A 87 2.64 -10.30 -1.51
C PRO A 87 1.16 -10.63 -1.53
N LEU A 88 0.49 -10.24 -2.60
CA LEU A 88 -0.90 -10.61 -2.83
C LEU A 88 -1.01 -12.14 -2.88
N PRO A 89 -2.03 -12.72 -2.21
CA PRO A 89 -2.19 -14.17 -2.15
C PRO A 89 -2.36 -14.76 -3.55
N ASP A 90 -2.04 -16.04 -3.68
CA ASP A 90 -2.28 -16.82 -4.89
C ASP A 90 -3.79 -16.90 -5.16
N CYS A 91 -4.29 -15.95 -5.95
CA CYS A 91 -5.66 -15.96 -6.41
C CYS A 91 -5.87 -17.16 -7.34
N LYS A 92 -6.82 -18.03 -7.02
CA LYS A 92 -7.23 -19.14 -7.90
C LYS A 92 -7.84 -18.58 -9.18
N GLU A 93 -7.93 -19.42 -10.22
CA GLU A 93 -8.52 -19.03 -11.50
C GLU A 93 -9.95 -18.48 -11.30
N GLY A 94 -10.13 -17.17 -11.57
CA GLY A 94 -11.39 -16.44 -11.38
C GLY A 94 -11.39 -15.43 -10.21
N GLU A 95 -10.40 -15.47 -9.32
CA GLU A 95 -10.20 -14.51 -8.24
C GLU A 95 -9.42 -13.29 -8.75
N SER A 96 -9.83 -12.07 -8.38
CA SER A 96 -9.19 -10.83 -8.83
C SER A 96 -9.24 -9.75 -7.76
N ALA A 97 -8.29 -8.81 -7.81
CA ALA A 97 -8.39 -7.58 -7.05
C ALA A 97 -9.68 -6.83 -7.45
N LYS A 98 -10.40 -6.31 -6.46
CA LYS A 98 -11.65 -5.59 -6.64
C LYS A 98 -11.53 -4.14 -6.24
N LYS A 99 -10.81 -3.89 -5.16
CA LYS A 99 -10.78 -2.58 -4.54
C LYS A 99 -9.49 -2.37 -3.78
N VAL A 100 -9.01 -1.13 -3.79
CA VAL A 100 -7.88 -0.68 -3.01
C VAL A 100 -8.29 0.58 -2.25
N VAL A 101 -8.06 0.58 -0.94
CA VAL A 101 -8.33 1.73 -0.08
C VAL A 101 -7.04 2.18 0.59
N TRP A 102 -6.71 3.45 0.41
CA TRP A 102 -5.59 4.12 1.04
C TRP A 102 -6.11 5.00 2.17
N VAL A 103 -5.48 4.92 3.33
CA VAL A 103 -5.70 5.82 4.46
C VAL A 103 -4.36 6.43 4.80
N ILE A 104 -4.19 7.73 4.58
CA ILE A 104 -2.91 8.42 4.76
C ILE A 104 -3.13 9.62 5.67
N GLU A 105 -2.35 9.73 6.74
CA GLU A 105 -2.36 10.89 7.63
C GLU A 105 -1.07 11.68 7.45
N GLY A 106 -1.17 12.89 6.92
CA GLY A 106 0.02 13.70 6.64
C GLY A 106 -0.30 15.16 6.35
N HIS A 107 0.75 15.94 6.08
CA HIS A 107 0.65 17.36 5.78
C HIS A 107 1.87 17.91 5.04
N ASP A 108 1.73 19.14 4.55
CA ASP A 108 2.77 19.89 3.83
C ASP A 108 3.69 20.66 4.80
N GLN A 109 4.69 21.39 4.31
CA GLN A 109 5.59 22.19 5.15
C GLN A 109 4.91 23.33 5.96
N GLY A 110 3.66 23.70 5.62
CA GLY A 110 2.87 24.69 6.35
C GLY A 110 3.06 26.14 5.93
N TRP A 111 3.76 26.42 4.82
CA TRP A 111 3.97 27.77 4.30
C TRP A 111 4.35 27.74 2.81
N GLY A 112 4.19 28.86 2.11
CA GLY A 112 4.55 28.99 0.69
C GLY A 112 3.44 28.52 -0.25
N GLY A 113 3.81 28.22 -1.50
CA GLY A 113 2.87 27.82 -2.55
C GLY A 113 2.04 28.98 -3.13
N GLN A 114 1.46 28.73 -4.31
CA GLN A 114 0.68 29.74 -5.05
C GLN A 114 -0.79 29.76 -4.61
N HIS A 115 -1.31 28.63 -4.12
CA HIS A 115 -2.70 28.47 -3.73
C HIS A 115 -2.84 27.84 -2.32
N PRO A 116 -2.50 28.60 -1.25
CA PRO A 116 -2.60 28.10 0.13
C PRO A 116 -4.00 27.58 0.47
N GLY A 117 -4.06 26.46 1.20
CA GLY A 117 -5.32 25.84 1.63
C GLY A 117 -6.01 24.99 0.56
N THR A 118 -5.46 24.92 -0.66
CA THR A 118 -5.96 24.06 -1.75
C THR A 118 -4.98 22.91 -2.04
N PHE A 119 -5.32 22.06 -3.02
CA PHE A 119 -4.41 21.03 -3.54
C PHE A 119 -3.65 21.49 -4.81
N HIS A 120 -3.99 22.65 -5.37
CA HIS A 120 -3.36 23.14 -6.60
C HIS A 120 -1.95 23.67 -6.34
N GLY A 121 -0.98 23.20 -7.12
CA GLY A 121 0.42 23.56 -6.93
C GLY A 121 1.05 22.90 -5.69
N ALA A 122 0.49 21.78 -5.22
CA ALA A 122 1.10 20.96 -4.19
C ALA A 122 2.34 20.23 -4.73
N TYR A 123 3.48 20.50 -4.12
CA TYR A 123 4.75 19.82 -4.40
C TYR A 123 5.19 18.89 -3.26
N SER A 124 4.23 18.47 -2.44
CA SER A 124 4.31 17.30 -1.56
C SER A 124 3.10 16.40 -1.82
N TRP A 125 3.34 15.11 -2.06
CA TRP A 125 2.30 14.16 -2.48
C TRP A 125 2.70 12.71 -2.25
N TYR A 126 1.77 11.79 -2.48
CA TYR A 126 1.94 10.35 -2.38
C TYR A 126 1.62 9.65 -3.70
N GLU A 127 2.32 8.54 -3.95
CA GLU A 127 2.18 7.74 -5.17
C GLU A 127 2.20 6.25 -4.83
N ALA A 128 1.46 5.45 -5.57
CA ALA A 128 1.44 4.00 -5.46
C ALA A 128 2.28 3.38 -6.58
N CYS A 129 2.89 2.24 -6.30
CA CYS A 129 3.51 1.40 -7.31
C CYS A 129 3.16 -0.08 -7.08
N ILE A 130 3.40 -0.90 -8.10
CA ILE A 130 3.24 -2.34 -8.01
C ILE A 130 4.61 -2.98 -8.26
N PHE A 131 5.10 -3.73 -7.28
CA PHE A 131 6.29 -4.56 -7.38
C PHE A 131 5.87 -5.97 -7.79
N ARG A 132 6.54 -6.51 -8.81
CA ARG A 132 6.29 -7.85 -9.34
C ARG A 132 7.57 -8.65 -9.34
N SER A 133 7.50 -9.89 -8.85
CA SER A 133 8.65 -10.80 -8.84
C SER A 133 9.13 -11.13 -10.26
N ARG A 134 10.46 -11.18 -10.45
CA ARG A 134 11.07 -11.50 -11.74
C ARG A 134 10.86 -12.97 -12.09
N PRO A 135 10.74 -13.32 -13.39
CA PRO A 135 10.56 -14.70 -13.79
C PRO A 135 11.72 -15.60 -13.30
N GLY A 136 11.40 -16.60 -12.47
CA GLY A 136 12.37 -17.58 -11.96
C GLY A 136 13.00 -17.24 -10.61
N GLU A 137 12.72 -16.06 -10.06
CA GLU A 137 12.93 -15.80 -8.64
C GLU A 137 11.72 -16.36 -7.86
N THR A 138 11.99 -17.03 -6.75
CA THR A 138 10.93 -17.48 -5.83
C THR A 138 10.66 -16.35 -4.87
N ASP A 139 9.42 -16.17 -4.40
CA ASP A 139 9.08 -15.27 -3.29
C ASP A 139 9.63 -15.83 -1.96
N SER A 140 10.93 -16.15 -1.92
CA SER A 140 11.61 -16.27 -0.64
C SER A 140 11.79 -14.86 -0.13
N ASP A 141 11.05 -14.48 0.92
CA ASP A 141 11.35 -13.30 1.73
C ASP A 141 12.78 -13.43 2.24
N SER A 142 13.74 -12.92 1.46
CA SER A 142 15.13 -12.94 1.89
C SER A 142 15.26 -11.96 3.06
N ALA A 143 16.22 -12.18 3.94
CA ALA A 143 16.47 -11.24 5.03
C ALA A 143 16.75 -9.81 4.50
N ALA A 144 17.30 -9.71 3.28
CA ALA A 144 17.53 -8.44 2.60
C ALA A 144 16.23 -7.75 2.16
N ASP A 145 15.25 -8.50 1.66
CA ASP A 145 13.94 -7.95 1.29
C ASP A 145 13.20 -7.45 2.54
N ALA A 146 13.23 -8.23 3.63
CA ALA A 146 12.62 -7.81 4.89
C ALA A 146 13.28 -6.53 5.46
N GLU A 147 14.61 -6.43 5.42
CA GLU A 147 15.32 -5.21 5.80
C GLU A 147 14.96 -4.03 4.89
N PHE A 148 14.94 -4.25 3.58
CA PHE A 148 14.56 -3.24 2.59
C PHE A 148 13.16 -2.67 2.87
N LEU A 149 12.17 -3.53 3.13
CA LEU A 149 10.79 -3.16 3.42
C LEU A 149 10.64 -2.36 4.72
N ASP A 150 11.54 -2.60 5.69
CA ASP A 150 11.52 -1.89 6.97
C ASP A 150 12.31 -0.56 6.94
N THR A 151 13.19 -0.37 5.96
CA THR A 151 13.98 0.85 5.82
C THR A 151 13.26 1.95 5.03
N HIS A 152 13.27 3.17 5.55
CA HIS A 152 12.85 4.39 4.83
C HIS A 152 13.88 4.80 3.77
N ASN A 153 14.08 3.94 2.78
CA ASN A 153 15.07 4.16 1.74
C ASN A 153 14.71 5.40 0.93
N LEU A 154 15.75 6.19 0.66
CA LEU A 154 15.65 7.51 0.08
C LEU A 154 16.16 7.48 -1.35
N TYR A 155 15.30 7.91 -2.26
CA TYR A 155 15.56 7.94 -3.69
C TYR A 155 15.30 9.33 -4.25
N ARG A 156 15.72 9.54 -5.49
CA ARG A 156 15.32 10.73 -6.23
C ARG A 156 13.91 10.53 -6.80
N LYS A 157 13.68 9.37 -7.39
CA LYS A 157 12.41 8.96 -7.98
C LYS A 157 12.13 7.47 -7.71
N PRO A 158 10.85 7.05 -7.74
CA PRO A 158 10.48 5.66 -7.57
C PRO A 158 11.18 4.68 -8.52
N GLU A 159 11.53 5.10 -9.74
CA GLU A 159 12.18 4.22 -10.72
C GLU A 159 13.61 3.80 -10.32
N ASP A 160 14.28 4.58 -9.46
CA ASP A 160 15.67 4.33 -9.07
C ASP A 160 15.80 3.07 -8.20
N VAL A 161 14.70 2.62 -7.57
CA VAL A 161 14.67 1.44 -6.70
C VAL A 161 15.06 0.14 -7.42
N ARG A 162 14.88 0.08 -8.74
CA ARG A 162 15.06 -1.15 -9.56
C ARG A 162 16.46 -1.73 -9.52
N GLU A 163 17.44 -0.89 -9.22
CA GLU A 163 18.85 -1.29 -9.15
C GLU A 163 19.17 -2.02 -7.82
N GLU A 164 18.30 -1.90 -6.82
CA GLU A 164 18.53 -2.36 -5.45
C GLU A 164 17.65 -3.55 -5.05
N ILE A 165 16.58 -3.82 -5.80
CA ILE A 165 15.61 -4.88 -5.49
C ILE A 165 15.52 -5.94 -6.58
N HIS A 166 15.05 -7.11 -6.16
CA HIS A 166 14.76 -8.26 -7.00
C HIS A 166 13.43 -8.13 -7.77
N TRP A 167 12.58 -7.17 -7.39
CA TRP A 167 11.29 -6.94 -8.06
C TRP A 167 11.39 -5.95 -9.23
N ASP A 168 10.55 -6.17 -10.24
CA ASP A 168 10.29 -5.20 -11.29
C ASP A 168 9.09 -4.31 -10.93
N LEU A 169 9.14 -3.06 -11.38
CA LEU A 169 8.00 -2.15 -11.27
C LEU A 169 7.06 -2.31 -12.47
N VAL A 170 5.77 -2.48 -12.21
CA VAL A 170 4.75 -2.61 -13.26
C VAL A 170 4.57 -1.26 -13.99
N PRO A 171 4.63 -1.23 -15.33
CA PRO A 171 4.46 0.00 -16.10
C PRO A 171 3.04 0.56 -16.01
N ASN A 172 2.97 1.88 -15.96
CA ASN A 172 1.77 2.71 -16.08
C ASN A 172 1.98 3.76 -17.18
N GLY A 173 1.72 3.37 -18.44
CA GLY A 173 2.03 4.21 -19.59
C GLY A 173 3.54 4.53 -19.67
N ASP A 174 3.89 5.81 -19.62
CA ASP A 174 5.28 6.30 -19.63
C ASP A 174 5.89 6.41 -18.21
N SER A 175 5.16 5.98 -17.17
CA SER A 175 5.59 5.99 -15.77
C SER A 175 5.49 4.58 -15.16
N PHE A 176 5.78 4.47 -13.87
CA PHE A 176 5.70 3.24 -13.07
C PHE A 176 4.93 3.44 -11.76
N VAL A 177 4.29 4.60 -11.63
CA VAL A 177 3.55 4.98 -10.44
C VAL A 177 2.19 5.52 -10.78
N TRP A 178 1.29 5.46 -9.82
CA TRP A 178 -0.03 6.06 -9.84
C TRP A 178 -0.06 7.14 -8.77
N ARG A 179 -0.47 8.37 -9.11
CA ARG A 179 -0.74 9.41 -8.11
C ARG A 179 -1.79 8.88 -7.13
N VAL A 180 -1.59 9.07 -5.82
CA VAL A 180 -2.58 8.70 -4.78
C VAL A 180 -3.25 9.96 -4.25
N GLN A 181 -2.47 10.86 -3.66
CA GLN A 181 -2.98 12.04 -2.99
C GLN A 181 -1.92 13.16 -2.94
N GLY A 182 -2.29 14.40 -3.20
CA GLY A 182 -1.50 15.59 -2.88
C GLY A 182 -1.81 16.10 -1.47
N ASN A 183 -0.81 16.65 -0.77
CA ASN A 183 -1.08 17.37 0.47
C ASN A 183 -1.72 18.72 0.19
N ARG A 184 -2.46 19.25 1.17
CA ARG A 184 -2.97 20.61 1.13
C ARG A 184 -1.82 21.62 1.25
N VAL A 185 -1.74 22.54 0.30
CA VAL A 185 -0.65 23.51 0.20
C VAL A 185 -0.61 24.42 1.42
N ALA A 186 0.59 24.58 1.99
CA ALA A 186 0.85 25.43 3.14
C ALA A 186 0.00 25.09 4.39
N ALA A 187 -0.47 23.85 4.50
CA ALA A 187 -1.09 23.32 5.71
C ALA A 187 -0.06 22.61 6.58
N ARG A 188 -0.09 22.89 7.89
CA ARG A 188 0.78 22.25 8.90
C ARG A 188 0.04 21.28 9.82
N GLU A 189 -1.27 21.19 9.65
CA GLU A 189 -2.15 20.35 10.45
C GLU A 189 -2.24 19.00 9.75
N PHE A 190 -2.15 17.92 10.53
CA PHE A 190 -2.34 16.57 9.99
C PHE A 190 -3.75 16.45 9.44
N GLU A 191 -3.85 16.05 8.18
CA GLU A 191 -5.10 15.76 7.49
C GLU A 191 -5.12 14.27 7.15
N GLN A 192 -6.25 13.63 7.41
CA GLN A 192 -6.47 12.25 7.03
C GLN A 192 -7.12 12.21 5.65
N HIS A 193 -6.44 11.55 4.71
CA HIS A 193 -6.93 11.32 3.36
C HIS A 193 -7.36 9.87 3.21
N VAL A 194 -8.57 9.64 2.70
CA VAL A 194 -9.09 8.30 2.38
C VAL A 194 -9.39 8.26 0.88
N ILE A 195 -8.69 7.38 0.16
CA ILE A 195 -8.79 7.26 -1.30
C ILE A 195 -9.18 5.82 -1.63
N GLU A 196 -10.22 5.66 -2.43
CA GLU A 196 -10.74 4.37 -2.86
C GLU A 196 -10.64 4.24 -4.38
N TRP A 197 -10.06 3.13 -4.85
CA TRP A 197 -10.01 2.74 -6.25
C TRP A 197 -10.71 1.39 -6.42
N ARG A 198 -11.67 1.30 -7.35
CA ARG A 198 -12.43 0.09 -7.65
C ARG A 198 -12.21 -0.37 -9.08
N ALA A 199 -12.15 -1.69 -9.26
CA ALA A 199 -12.02 -2.30 -10.58
C ALA A 199 -13.23 -1.93 -11.46
N GLY A 200 -12.98 -1.43 -12.66
CA GLY A 200 -14.02 -1.03 -13.61
C GLY A 200 -14.75 0.27 -13.28
N GLU A 201 -14.41 0.95 -12.19
CA GLU A 201 -14.90 2.30 -11.90
C GLU A 201 -13.83 3.33 -12.24
N GLN A 202 -14.27 4.50 -12.72
CA GLN A 202 -13.38 5.60 -13.04
C GLN A 202 -13.80 6.84 -12.26
N MET A 203 -12.86 7.37 -11.48
CA MET A 203 -13.03 8.66 -10.81
C MET A 203 -12.99 9.79 -11.85
N ASP A 204 -13.88 10.78 -11.69
CA ASP A 204 -13.86 11.97 -12.54
C ASP A 204 -12.54 12.74 -12.33
N ALA A 205 -11.88 13.09 -13.44
CA ALA A 205 -10.56 13.71 -13.37
C ALA A 205 -10.58 15.12 -12.79
N ALA A 206 -11.67 15.88 -13.00
CA ALA A 206 -11.80 17.22 -12.47
C ALA A 206 -12.09 17.19 -10.97
N GLU A 207 -12.97 16.28 -10.53
CA GLU A 207 -13.22 16.03 -9.11
C GLU A 207 -11.96 15.56 -8.38
N ALA A 208 -11.21 14.65 -9.00
CA ALA A 208 -9.94 14.17 -8.46
C ALA A 208 -8.93 15.31 -8.29
N GLU A 209 -8.77 16.18 -9.30
CA GLU A 209 -7.86 17.31 -9.22
C GLU A 209 -8.26 18.32 -8.13
N GLU A 210 -9.55 18.62 -8.00
CA GLU A 210 -10.08 19.55 -6.99
C GLU A 210 -9.75 19.09 -5.55
N HIS A 211 -9.74 17.78 -5.30
CA HIS A 211 -9.45 17.18 -4.01
C HIS A 211 -8.01 16.66 -3.88
N GLY A 212 -7.18 16.86 -4.90
CA GLY A 212 -5.80 16.38 -4.95
C GLY A 212 -5.64 14.86 -5.07
N HIS A 213 -6.72 14.14 -5.38
CA HIS A 213 -6.72 12.70 -5.58
C HIS A 213 -6.02 12.32 -6.89
N GLY A 214 -5.46 11.12 -6.93
CA GLY A 214 -5.19 10.44 -8.19
C GLY A 214 -6.36 9.56 -8.60
N THR A 215 -6.61 9.49 -9.91
CA THR A 215 -7.74 8.76 -10.47
C THR A 215 -7.65 7.25 -10.36
N GLY A 216 -6.45 6.70 -10.10
CA GLY A 216 -6.23 5.26 -9.94
C GLY A 216 -6.46 4.42 -11.20
N VAL A 217 -6.66 5.05 -12.36
CA VAL A 217 -7.02 4.36 -13.60
C VAL A 217 -6.02 3.25 -13.93
N GLY A 218 -6.54 2.03 -14.10
CA GLY A 218 -5.75 0.85 -14.45
C GLY A 218 -4.93 0.26 -13.29
N PHE A 219 -4.99 0.82 -12.08
CA PHE A 219 -4.21 0.30 -10.95
C PHE A 219 -4.72 -1.08 -10.53
N VAL A 220 -6.02 -1.20 -10.27
CA VAL A 220 -6.63 -2.45 -9.76
C VAL A 220 -6.53 -3.55 -10.81
N GLU A 221 -6.70 -3.21 -12.10
CA GLU A 221 -6.59 -4.13 -13.23
C GLU A 221 -5.14 -4.60 -13.48
N ALA A 222 -4.14 -3.82 -13.07
CA ALA A 222 -2.73 -4.16 -13.23
C ALA A 222 -2.22 -5.17 -12.19
N LEU A 223 -2.91 -5.29 -11.04
CA LEU A 223 -2.56 -6.18 -9.95
C LEU A 223 -2.68 -7.66 -10.34
N ARG A 224 -1.72 -8.46 -9.90
CA ARG A 224 -1.66 -9.90 -10.08
C ARG A 224 -1.31 -10.60 -8.76
N PRO A 225 -1.60 -11.91 -8.65
CA PRO A 225 -1.09 -12.72 -7.55
C PRO A 225 0.43 -12.60 -7.40
N GLY A 226 0.91 -12.58 -6.17
CA GLY A 226 2.33 -12.38 -5.83
C GLY A 226 2.80 -10.92 -5.87
N ASP A 227 2.05 -10.00 -6.50
CA ASP A 227 2.46 -8.59 -6.53
C ASP A 227 2.43 -7.98 -5.13
N ARG A 228 3.34 -7.03 -4.87
CA ARG A 228 3.33 -6.17 -3.69
C ARG A 228 2.97 -4.76 -4.09
N VAL A 229 2.27 -4.06 -3.22
CA VAL A 229 1.87 -2.66 -3.45
C VAL A 229 2.71 -1.75 -2.56
N GLY A 230 3.39 -0.78 -3.17
CA GLY A 230 4.21 0.21 -2.48
C GLY A 230 3.53 1.57 -2.42
N LEU A 231 3.73 2.31 -1.32
CA LEU A 231 3.36 3.71 -1.15
C LEU A 231 4.62 4.57 -1.01
N TRP A 232 4.75 5.53 -1.90
CA TRP A 232 5.81 6.52 -1.93
C TRP A 232 5.33 7.84 -1.37
N MET A 233 6.16 8.51 -0.58
CA MET A 233 6.01 9.93 -0.28
C MET A 233 7.00 10.75 -1.11
N ARG A 234 6.56 11.88 -1.63
CA ARG A 234 7.32 12.76 -2.53
C ARG A 234 7.37 14.19 -1.98
N ALA A 235 8.48 14.86 -2.22
CA ALA A 235 8.64 16.30 -2.00
C ALA A 235 9.51 16.90 -3.12
N MET A 236 9.10 18.05 -3.66
CA MET A 236 9.77 18.71 -4.78
C MET A 236 9.89 20.22 -4.56
N TYR A 237 10.98 20.80 -5.07
CA TYR A 237 11.43 22.18 -4.94
C TYR A 237 12.00 22.57 -3.56
N GLY A 238 12.93 23.52 -3.58
CA GLY A 238 13.65 23.94 -2.38
C GLY A 238 12.69 24.45 -1.29
N GLY A 239 12.88 23.97 -0.06
CA GLY A 239 12.07 24.33 1.10
C GLY A 239 10.81 23.50 1.31
N TRP A 240 10.39 22.69 0.31
CA TRP A 240 9.24 21.80 0.46
C TRP A 240 9.54 20.58 1.31
N ARG A 241 8.53 20.16 2.06
CA ARG A 241 8.58 18.99 2.94
C ARG A 241 7.24 18.26 2.88
N ASN A 242 7.32 16.94 2.98
CA ASN A 242 6.15 16.09 3.14
C ASN A 242 6.29 15.38 4.49
N THR A 243 5.31 15.53 5.38
CA THR A 243 5.30 14.86 6.69
C THR A 243 4.14 13.90 6.75
N ILE A 244 4.42 12.66 7.12
CA ILE A 244 3.44 11.60 7.28
C ILE A 244 3.49 11.10 8.72
N ALA A 245 2.34 10.90 9.36
CA ALA A 245 2.22 10.27 10.68
C ALA A 245 2.00 8.76 10.55
N GLY A 246 1.25 8.34 9.54
CA GLY A 246 0.93 6.95 9.29
C GLY A 246 0.25 6.75 7.94
N ALA A 247 0.32 5.53 7.43
CA ALA A 247 -0.48 5.08 6.31
C ALA A 247 -0.94 3.65 6.48
N THR A 248 -2.13 3.37 5.98
CA THR A 248 -2.68 2.03 5.84
C THR A 248 -3.16 1.83 4.42
N VAL A 249 -2.89 0.66 3.85
CA VAL A 249 -3.49 0.21 2.60
C VAL A 249 -4.29 -1.07 2.84
N PHE A 250 -5.47 -1.12 2.26
CA PHE A 250 -6.33 -2.29 2.21
C PHE A 250 -6.50 -2.71 0.76
N LEU A 251 -6.07 -3.93 0.43
CA LEU A 251 -6.29 -4.54 -0.88
C LEU A 251 -7.39 -5.58 -0.71
N MET A 252 -8.51 -5.38 -1.39
CA MET A 252 -9.67 -6.27 -1.37
C MET A 252 -9.72 -7.13 -2.62
N TYR A 253 -9.92 -8.43 -2.46
CA TYR A 253 -10.03 -9.39 -3.55
C TYR A 253 -11.25 -10.29 -3.41
N ASP A 254 -11.80 -10.67 -4.55
CA ASP A 254 -12.88 -11.63 -4.66
C ASP A 254 -12.33 -13.06 -4.54
N VAL A 255 -13.02 -13.90 -3.77
CA VAL A 255 -12.66 -15.30 -3.52
C VAL A 255 -13.79 -16.16 -4.06
N ARG A 256 -13.51 -16.86 -5.16
CA ARG A 256 -14.52 -17.58 -5.98
C ARG A 256 -14.52 -19.08 -5.80
#